data_AF-A0A6B2SJ57-F1
#
_entry.id   AF-A0A6B2SJ57-F1
#
_cell.length_a   1.000
_cell.length_b   1.000
_cell.length_c   1.000
_cell.angle_alpha   90.00
_cell.angle_beta   90.00
_cell.angle_gamma   90.00
#
_symmetry.space_group_name_H-M   'P 1'
#
loop_
_entity.id
_entity.type
_entity.pdbx_description
1 polymer ?
#
loop_
_entity_poly.entity_id
_entity_poly.type
_entity_poly.pdbx_seq_one_letter_code
_entity_poly.pdbx_strand_id
1 'polypeptide(L)'
;GLGPLEAVLQARRSLRGLVDLTAVAVPRLLTGVAGADGLAMLRDAVKMGASVVGGCPDLDPDPTGYAEAVLEIAAEHGCPVDLHTDGDDPARL
;
A
#
# COMPACT_ATOMS: atom_id res chain seq x y z
N GLY A 1 -10.90 -3.82 7.12
CA GLY A 1 -11.43 -2.46 7.35
C GLY A 1 -10.30 -1.48 7.64
N LEU A 2 -10.59 -0.18 7.68
CA LEU A 2 -9.58 0.91 7.71
C LEU A 2 -9.34 1.53 9.11
N GLY A 3 -9.93 0.99 10.18
CA GLY A 3 -9.73 1.48 11.55
C GLY A 3 -8.25 1.61 11.98
N PRO A 4 -7.34 0.68 11.62
CA PRO A 4 -5.91 0.86 11.90
C PRO A 4 -5.31 2.12 11.22
N LEU A 5 -5.72 2.42 9.98
CA LEU A 5 -5.26 3.62 9.27
C LEU A 5 -5.76 4.90 9.96
N GLU A 6 -7.02 4.93 10.40
CA GLU A 6 -7.57 6.06 11.14
C GLU A 6 -6.75 6.36 12.41
N ALA A 7 -6.38 5.31 13.15
CA ALA A 7 -5.54 5.43 14.33
C ALA A 7 -4.15 5.99 14.01
N VAL A 8 -3.51 5.52 12.93
CA VAL A 8 -2.20 6.04 12.47
C VAL A 8 -2.31 7.50 12.04
N LEU A 9 -3.37 7.88 11.32
CA LEU A 9 -3.60 9.27 10.92
C LEU A 9 -3.87 10.18 12.13
N GLN A 10 -4.53 9.68 13.17
CA GLN A 10 -4.68 10.40 14.43
C GLN A 10 -3.33 10.57 15.14
N ALA A 11 -2.52 9.52 15.22
CA ALA A 11 -1.17 9.59 15.81
C ALA A 11 -0.29 10.61 15.07
N ARG A 12 -0.33 10.60 13.73
CA ARG A 12 0.36 11.60 12.89
C ARG A 12 -0.05 13.03 13.27
N ARG A 13 -1.34 13.29 13.52
CA ARG A 13 -1.80 14.62 13.96
C ARG A 13 -1.26 14.98 15.35
N SER A 14 -1.29 14.05 16.29
CA SER A 14 -0.82 14.27 17.67
C SER A 14 0.68 14.49 17.78
N LEU A 15 1.47 13.98 16.83
CA LEU A 15 2.93 14.06 16.81
C LEU A 15 3.49 15.21 15.95
N ARG A 16 2.62 16.04 15.36
CA ARG A 16 3.03 17.21 14.57
C ARG A 16 3.95 18.13 15.39
N GLY A 17 5.09 18.50 14.81
CA GLY A 17 6.10 19.35 15.44
C GLY A 17 7.15 18.59 16.26
N LEU A 18 6.99 17.27 16.43
CA LEU A 18 8.00 16.40 17.04
C LEU A 18 8.63 15.46 16.01
N VAL A 19 7.81 14.85 15.16
CA VAL A 19 8.25 13.95 14.09
C VAL A 19 7.32 14.03 12.89
N ASP A 20 7.89 13.87 11.70
CA ASP A 20 7.12 13.71 10.47
C ASP A 20 6.78 12.23 10.27
N LEU A 21 5.50 11.90 10.44
CA LEU A 21 4.97 10.57 10.25
C LEU A 21 4.30 10.42 8.87
N THR A 22 4.67 9.36 8.17
CA THR A 22 4.15 8.99 6.86
C THR A 22 3.45 7.64 6.97
N ALA A 23 2.18 7.59 6.55
CA ALA A 23 1.38 6.36 6.59
C ALA A 23 1.40 5.68 5.23
N VAL A 24 1.78 4.39 5.22
CA VAL A 24 1.79 3.51 4.04
C VAL A 24 0.59 2.56 4.11
N ALA A 25 -0.23 2.53 3.06
CA ALA A 25 -1.31 1.55 2.94
C ALA A 25 -0.77 0.25 2.33
N VAL A 26 -0.82 -0.85 3.08
CA VAL A 26 -0.22 -2.15 2.73
C VAL A 26 -1.28 -3.28 2.70
N PRO A 27 -1.97 -3.50 1.58
CA PRO A 27 -2.90 -4.61 1.41
C PRO A 27 -2.14 -5.93 1.25
N ARG A 28 -2.73 -7.03 1.74
CA ARG A 28 -2.09 -8.36 1.67
C ARG A 28 -2.19 -9.03 0.30
N LEU A 29 -3.30 -8.80 -0.41
CA LEU A 29 -3.60 -9.37 -1.71
C LEU A 29 -4.26 -8.29 -2.56
N LEU A 30 -3.90 -8.20 -3.83
CA LEU A 30 -4.47 -7.24 -4.78
C LEU A 30 -4.94 -7.90 -6.08
N THR A 31 -4.43 -9.08 -6.43
CA THR A 31 -4.80 -9.72 -7.69
C THR A 31 -5.91 -10.77 -7.52
N GLY A 32 -6.60 -11.03 -8.63
CA GLY A 32 -7.70 -12.00 -8.68
C GLY A 32 -8.92 -11.63 -7.83
N VAL A 33 -9.87 -12.57 -7.73
CA VAL A 33 -11.12 -12.39 -6.97
C VAL A 33 -10.85 -12.14 -5.49
N ALA A 34 -9.82 -12.79 -4.92
CA ALA A 34 -9.44 -12.62 -3.53
C ALA A 34 -8.81 -11.24 -3.22
N GLY A 35 -8.24 -10.58 -4.23
CA GLY A 35 -7.63 -9.26 -4.11
C GLY A 35 -8.59 -8.09 -4.34
N ALA A 36 -9.80 -8.34 -4.88
CA ALA A 36 -10.75 -7.27 -5.23
C ALA A 36 -11.13 -6.39 -4.03
N ASP A 37 -11.39 -7.00 -2.88
CA ASP A 37 -11.67 -6.26 -1.63
C ASP A 37 -10.43 -5.48 -1.16
N GLY A 38 -9.24 -6.05 -1.33
CA GLY A 38 -7.97 -5.41 -1.00
C GLY A 38 -7.71 -4.17 -1.85
N LEU A 39 -8.02 -4.24 -3.16
CA LEU A 39 -7.90 -3.14 -4.10
C LEU A 39 -8.88 -2.02 -3.78
N ALA A 40 -10.15 -2.36 -3.50
CA ALA A 40 -11.16 -1.39 -3.08
C ALA A 40 -10.73 -0.69 -1.78
N MET A 41 -10.26 -1.45 -0.79
CA MET A 41 -9.75 -0.91 0.46
C MET A 41 -8.51 -0.03 0.27
N LEU A 42 -7.60 -0.37 -0.64
CA LEU A 42 -6.42 0.44 -0.94
C LEU A 42 -6.84 1.80 -1.52
N ARG A 43 -7.80 1.82 -2.45
CA ARG A 43 -8.35 3.05 -3.01
C ARG A 43 -9.02 3.91 -1.94
N ASP A 44 -9.77 3.31 -1.03
CA ASP A 44 -10.39 4.03 0.08
C ASP A 44 -9.35 4.56 1.08
N ALA A 45 -8.29 3.79 1.36
CA ALA A 45 -7.18 4.22 2.22
C ALA A 45 -6.48 5.47 1.67
N VAL A 46 -6.22 5.52 0.36
CA VAL A 46 -5.61 6.69 -0.28
C VAL A 46 -6.54 7.90 -0.21
N LYS A 47 -7.84 7.74 -0.48
CA LYS A 47 -8.83 8.81 -0.32
C LYS A 47 -8.92 9.33 1.12
N MET A 48 -8.71 8.46 2.11
CA MET A 48 -8.70 8.83 3.54
C MET A 48 -7.42 9.57 3.98
N GLY A 49 -6.39 9.63 3.14
CA GLY A 49 -5.15 10.35 3.42
C GLY A 49 -3.93 9.48 3.71
N ALA A 50 -3.97 8.19 3.37
CA ALA A 50 -2.73 7.42 3.24
C ALA A 50 -1.81 8.13 2.24
N SER A 51 -0.61 8.46 2.67
CA SER A 51 0.30 9.34 1.92
C SER A 51 1.25 8.55 1.01
N VAL A 52 1.25 7.22 1.13
CA VAL A 52 2.06 6.27 0.37
C VAL A 52 1.22 5.02 0.15
N VAL A 53 1.36 4.39 -1.02
CA VAL A 53 0.81 3.06 -1.29
C VAL A 53 1.94 2.03 -1.32
N GLY A 54 1.67 0.81 -0.89
CA GLY A 54 2.74 -0.18 -0.80
C GLY A 54 2.24 -1.58 -0.60
N GLY A 55 3.15 -2.45 -0.18
CA GLY A 55 2.84 -3.83 0.23
C GLY A 55 3.90 -4.82 -0.22
N CYS A 56 3.56 -6.10 -0.25
CA CYS A 56 4.49 -7.18 -0.53
C CYS A 56 4.03 -7.99 -1.76
N PRO A 57 4.56 -7.68 -2.96
CA PRO A 57 4.17 -8.37 -4.20
C PRO A 57 4.44 -9.88 -4.14
N ASP A 58 5.50 -10.30 -3.46
CA ASP A 58 5.96 -11.70 -3.44
C ASP A 58 4.99 -12.65 -2.72
N LEU A 59 4.09 -12.11 -1.89
CA LEU A 59 3.06 -12.87 -1.18
C LEU A 59 1.75 -13.00 -1.96
N ASP A 60 1.62 -12.28 -3.07
CA ASP A 60 0.46 -12.35 -3.95
C ASP A 60 0.65 -13.47 -5.00
N PRO A 61 -0.42 -14.22 -5.38
CA PRO A 61 -0.32 -15.24 -6.43
C PRO A 61 0.11 -14.70 -7.79
N ASP A 62 -0.05 -13.40 -8.05
CA ASP A 62 0.49 -12.70 -9.22
C ASP A 62 1.29 -11.45 -8.78
N PRO A 63 2.59 -11.61 -8.50
CA PRO A 63 3.44 -10.51 -8.04
C PRO A 63 3.55 -9.35 -9.05
N THR A 64 3.50 -9.65 -10.35
CA THR A 64 3.59 -8.61 -11.40
C THR A 64 2.29 -7.80 -11.43
N GLY A 65 1.13 -8.46 -11.47
CA GLY A 65 -0.16 -7.79 -11.42
C GLY A 65 -0.36 -7.00 -10.12
N TYR A 66 0.18 -7.47 -8.99
CA TYR A 66 0.17 -6.73 -7.74
C TYR A 66 0.95 -5.42 -7.86
N ALA A 67 2.18 -5.48 -8.37
CA ALA A 67 3.02 -4.30 -8.53
C ALA A 67 2.39 -3.30 -9.51
N GLU A 68 1.84 -3.77 -10.64
CA GLU A 68 1.12 -2.94 -11.59
C GLU A 68 -0.08 -2.23 -10.94
N ALA A 69 -0.89 -2.94 -10.15
CA ALA A 69 -2.05 -2.35 -9.47
C ALA A 69 -1.65 -1.28 -8.45
N VAL A 70 -0.57 -1.50 -7.68
CA VAL A 70 -0.03 -0.50 -6.74
C VAL A 70 0.47 0.73 -7.51
N LEU A 71 1.24 0.53 -8.57
CA LEU A 71 1.80 1.62 -9.39
C LEU A 71 0.71 2.43 -10.09
N GLU A 72 -0.35 1.79 -10.57
CA GLU A 72 -1.50 2.46 -11.19
C GLU A 72 -2.21 3.37 -10.18
N ILE A 73 -2.52 2.85 -8.99
CA ILE A 73 -3.15 3.66 -7.93
C ILE A 73 -2.23 4.81 -7.50
N ALA A 74 -0.92 4.54 -7.41
CA ALA A 74 0.08 5.57 -7.08
C ALA A 74 0.09 6.70 -8.10
N ALA A 75 0.09 6.35 -9.39
CA ALA A 75 0.08 7.30 -10.49
C ALA A 75 -1.22 8.12 -10.52
N GLU A 76 -2.37 7.48 -10.30
CA GLU A 76 -3.67 8.17 -10.23
C GLU A 76 -3.73 9.21 -9.11
N HIS A 77 -3.10 8.94 -7.96
CA HIS A 77 -3.20 9.81 -6.77
C HIS A 77 -1.94 10.66 -6.53
N GLY A 78 -0.91 10.52 -7.38
CA GLY A 78 0.36 11.22 -7.25
C GLY A 78 1.09 10.92 -5.95
N CYS A 79 0.97 9.70 -5.43
CA CYS A 79 1.59 9.31 -4.17
C CYS A 79 2.84 8.43 -4.39
N PRO A 80 3.83 8.48 -3.48
CA PRO A 80 4.98 7.59 -3.50
C PRO A 80 4.58 6.13 -3.25
N VAL A 81 5.50 5.23 -3.61
CA VAL A 81 5.33 3.77 -3.54
C VAL A 81 6.38 3.16 -2.63
N ASP A 82 5.98 2.21 -1.78
CA ASP A 82 6.86 1.45 -0.87
C ASP A 82 6.57 -0.06 -0.99
N LEU A 83 7.43 -0.79 -1.71
CA LEU A 83 7.29 -2.23 -1.93
C LEU A 83 8.31 -2.99 -1.09
N HIS A 84 7.79 -3.94 -0.31
CA HIS A 84 8.58 -4.89 0.46
C HIS A 84 8.76 -6.14 -0.42
N THR A 85 10.00 -6.39 -0.83
CA THR A 85 10.35 -7.57 -1.63
C THR A 85 11.39 -8.40 -0.88
N ASP A 86 11.32 -9.73 -1.02
CA ASP A 86 12.24 -10.65 -0.34
C ASP A 86 13.65 -10.58 -0.97
N GLY A 87 13.77 -10.06 -2.19
CA GLY A 87 15.06 -9.74 -2.82
C GLY A 87 15.93 -10.95 -3.19
N ASP A 88 15.40 -12.17 -3.09
CA ASP A 88 16.13 -13.40 -3.38
C ASP A 88 16.29 -13.65 -4.90
N ASP A 89 17.55 -13.46 -5.35
CA ASP A 89 18.26 -13.92 -6.55
C ASP A 89 17.76 -13.49 -7.96
N PRO A 90 18.52 -12.65 -8.71
CA PRO A 90 18.20 -12.21 -10.08
C PRO A 90 18.15 -13.30 -11.16
N ALA A 91 18.27 -14.59 -10.80
CA ALA A 91 18.31 -15.71 -11.73
C ALA A 91 16.94 -16.25 -12.18
N ARG A 92 15.81 -15.66 -11.77
CA ARG A 92 14.48 -16.03 -12.30
C ARG A 92 14.14 -15.19 -13.54
N LEU A 93 14.85 -15.50 -14.64
CA LEU A 93 14.47 -15.20 -16.03
C LEU A 93 14.20 -16.51 -16.77
#